data_AF-A0A3D4SYM5-F1
#
_entry.id   AF-A0A3D4SYM5-F1
#
_cell.length_a   1.000
_cell.length_b   1.000
_cell.length_c   1.000
_cell.angle_alpha   90.00
_cell.angle_beta   90.00
_cell.angle_gamma   90.00
#
_symmetry.space_group_name_H-M   'P 1'
#
loop_
_entity.id
_entity.type
_entity.pdbx_description
1 polymer ?
#
loop_
_entity_poly.entity_id
_entity_poly.type
_entity_poly.pdbx_seq_one_letter_code
_entity_poly.pdbx_strand_id
1 'polypeptide(L)'
;IVPRLPDNANIESTMRVLLGGNPVTAVTGEPDIRSIRATNDAVLGALLDDNSMPFGILQSSVGFIDGPVVQKTFPVNQDMADGAADAVGARRLSTESFGDAPKYAPAMKDDSLYRWVDYDEDGGLAPGQGPETEVTSIHDLARSLSEPPLDFTEWYFPSRLATEMALGQGGPTDSHRLYRGAYRGRPTLTFTAQGGIVADPPEDPANRTVFLPGYNHLDALTANARQNTGEPEAVSTNLAGFAATGRP
;
A
#
# COMPACT_ATOMS: atom_id res chain seq x y z
N ILE A 1 -12.21 -18.34 -2.49
CA ILE A 1 -11.84 -18.06 -3.90
C ILE A 1 -10.56 -18.78 -4.34
N VAL A 2 -9.58 -18.96 -3.44
CA VAL A 2 -8.25 -19.54 -3.71
C VAL A 2 -8.26 -20.89 -4.47
N PRO A 3 -9.12 -21.88 -4.14
CA PRO A 3 -9.13 -23.17 -4.87
C PRO A 3 -9.63 -23.09 -6.31
N ARG A 4 -10.18 -21.95 -6.74
CA ARG A 4 -10.69 -21.73 -8.11
C ARG A 4 -9.70 -20.99 -9.00
N LEU A 5 -8.57 -20.53 -8.45
CA LEU A 5 -7.53 -19.87 -9.25
C LEU A 5 -6.89 -20.87 -10.22
N PRO A 6 -6.49 -20.44 -11.43
CA PRO A 6 -5.83 -21.30 -12.38
C PRO A 6 -4.61 -21.99 -11.76
N ASP A 7 -4.49 -23.28 -12.02
CA ASP A 7 -3.36 -24.06 -11.54
C ASP A 7 -2.18 -23.98 -12.51
N ASN A 8 -1.27 -23.04 -12.26
CA ASN A 8 -0.07 -22.85 -13.06
C ASN A 8 1.07 -22.24 -12.23
N ALA A 9 2.30 -22.45 -12.70
CA ALA A 9 3.51 -22.05 -12.01
C ALA A 9 3.57 -20.54 -11.66
N ASN A 10 2.98 -19.66 -12.49
CA ASN A 10 2.99 -18.22 -12.25
C ASN A 10 2.10 -17.84 -11.04
N ILE A 11 0.87 -18.35 -11.01
CA ILE A 11 -0.06 -18.13 -9.89
C ILE A 11 0.48 -18.79 -8.62
N GLU A 12 1.02 -20.00 -8.72
CA GLU A 12 1.62 -20.69 -7.59
C GLU A 12 2.83 -19.96 -7.01
N SER A 13 3.78 -19.55 -7.85
CA SER A 13 4.95 -18.82 -7.38
C SER A 13 4.55 -17.48 -6.77
N THR A 14 3.57 -16.80 -7.35
CA THR A 14 3.06 -15.52 -6.83
C THR A 14 2.43 -15.71 -5.45
N MET A 15 1.56 -16.70 -5.29
CA MET A 15 0.96 -17.00 -3.97
C MET A 15 2.04 -17.37 -2.96
N ARG A 16 3.00 -18.24 -3.32
CA ARG A 16 4.10 -18.63 -2.43
C ARG A 16 4.94 -17.45 -1.98
N VAL A 17 5.23 -16.52 -2.88
CA VAL A 17 5.99 -15.31 -2.56
C VAL A 17 5.18 -14.37 -1.68
N LEU A 18 3.91 -14.12 -1.99
CA LEU A 18 3.12 -13.14 -1.27
C LEU A 18 2.59 -13.67 0.08
N LEU A 19 2.28 -14.96 0.17
CA LEU A 19 1.55 -15.55 1.31
C LEU A 19 2.39 -16.58 2.10
N GLY A 20 3.46 -17.12 1.52
CA GLY A 20 4.36 -18.05 2.20
C GLY A 20 5.26 -17.30 3.18
N GLY A 21 4.84 -17.21 4.44
CA GLY A 21 5.49 -16.36 5.44
C GLY A 21 6.95 -16.71 5.81
N ASN A 22 7.57 -17.71 5.18
CA ASN A 22 8.96 -18.06 5.40
C ASN A 22 9.62 -18.66 4.14
N PRO A 23 10.96 -18.67 4.05
CA PRO A 23 11.68 -19.15 2.87
C PRO A 23 11.44 -20.63 2.56
N VAL A 24 11.22 -21.47 3.59
CA VAL A 24 10.96 -22.90 3.39
C VAL A 24 9.65 -23.07 2.64
N THR A 25 8.56 -22.47 3.12
CA THR A 25 7.25 -22.49 2.44
C THR A 25 7.31 -21.88 1.05
N ALA A 26 8.06 -20.80 0.85
CA ALA A 26 8.23 -20.18 -0.48
C ALA A 26 8.88 -21.15 -1.50
N VAL A 27 9.87 -21.93 -1.06
CA VAL A 27 10.60 -22.88 -1.91
C VAL A 27 9.84 -24.19 -2.09
N THR A 28 9.37 -24.80 -1.00
CA THR A 28 8.74 -26.12 -1.02
C THR A 28 7.28 -26.06 -1.48
N GLY A 29 6.62 -24.92 -1.30
CA GLY A 29 5.16 -24.80 -1.45
C GLY A 29 4.38 -25.44 -0.30
N GLU A 30 5.06 -25.85 0.78
CA GLU A 30 4.45 -26.52 1.93
C GLU A 30 4.45 -25.62 3.18
N PRO A 31 3.31 -25.48 3.88
CA PRO A 31 2.01 -26.02 3.52
C PRO A 31 1.39 -25.29 2.31
N ASP A 32 0.54 -25.99 1.55
CA ASP A 32 -0.11 -25.43 0.36
C ASP A 32 -1.05 -24.28 0.74
N ILE A 33 -0.77 -23.09 0.21
CA ILE A 33 -1.58 -21.89 0.43
C ILE A 33 -3.03 -22.09 -0.03
N ARG A 34 -3.29 -22.98 -1.01
CA ARG A 34 -4.65 -23.29 -1.46
C ARG A 34 -5.45 -24.09 -0.43
N SER A 35 -4.80 -24.70 0.56
CA SER A 35 -5.49 -25.40 1.65
C SER A 35 -6.01 -24.45 2.72
N ILE A 36 -5.63 -23.16 2.69
CA ILE A 36 -6.10 -22.17 3.65
C ILE A 36 -7.60 -21.92 3.45
N ARG A 37 -8.36 -22.02 4.53
CA ARG A 37 -9.77 -21.62 4.57
C ARG A 37 -9.85 -20.14 4.87
N ALA A 38 -10.22 -19.34 3.88
CA ALA A 38 -10.31 -17.89 4.00
C ALA A 38 -11.58 -17.35 3.34
N THR A 39 -12.14 -16.27 3.91
CA THR A 39 -13.17 -15.46 3.23
C THR A 39 -12.58 -14.73 2.02
N ASN A 40 -13.43 -14.14 1.17
CA ASN A 40 -12.94 -13.36 0.03
C ASN A 40 -12.19 -12.10 0.52
N ASP A 41 -12.70 -11.44 1.56
CA ASP A 41 -12.07 -10.29 2.18
C ASP A 41 -10.68 -10.67 2.73
N ALA A 42 -10.56 -11.80 3.43
CA ALA A 42 -9.26 -12.25 3.93
C ALA A 42 -8.23 -12.52 2.81
N VAL A 43 -8.69 -12.97 1.64
CA VAL A 43 -7.82 -13.16 0.47
C VAL A 43 -7.43 -11.82 -0.15
N LEU A 44 -8.35 -10.86 -0.24
CA LEU A 44 -8.06 -9.53 -0.77
C LEU A 44 -7.11 -8.76 0.15
N GLY A 45 -7.38 -8.74 1.46
CA GLY A 45 -6.53 -8.11 2.47
C GLY A 45 -5.14 -8.74 2.45
N ALA A 46 -5.03 -10.08 2.45
CA ALA A 46 -3.73 -10.73 2.35
C ALA A 46 -2.93 -10.37 1.06
N LEU A 47 -3.60 -9.89 0.00
CA LEU A 47 -2.94 -9.45 -1.24
C LEU A 47 -2.58 -7.97 -1.27
N LEU A 48 -3.24 -7.07 -0.54
CA LEU A 48 -3.02 -5.62 -0.68
C LEU A 48 -2.79 -4.88 0.63
N ASP A 49 -3.16 -5.49 1.75
CA ASP A 49 -2.97 -4.90 3.07
C ASP A 49 -1.48 -4.68 3.39
N ASP A 50 -1.13 -3.58 4.04
CA ASP A 50 0.24 -3.20 4.35
C ASP A 50 0.90 -4.13 5.39
N ASN A 51 0.13 -4.83 6.21
CA ASN A 51 0.60 -5.90 7.06
C ASN A 51 0.74 -7.25 6.35
N SER A 52 0.44 -7.36 5.04
CA SER A 52 0.69 -8.58 4.27
C SER A 52 1.51 -8.35 3.00
N MET A 53 1.12 -7.40 2.15
CA MET A 53 1.75 -7.09 0.87
C MET A 53 3.19 -6.61 1.07
N PRO A 54 4.20 -7.33 0.58
CA PRO A 54 5.60 -6.97 0.80
C PRO A 54 6.09 -5.79 -0.04
N PHE A 55 5.32 -5.27 -0.99
CA PHE A 55 5.77 -4.20 -1.89
C PHE A 55 5.01 -2.90 -1.64
N GLY A 56 5.73 -1.84 -1.24
CA GLY A 56 5.16 -0.56 -0.81
C GLY A 56 4.16 0.08 -1.79
N ILE A 57 4.39 -0.09 -3.09
CA ILE A 57 3.50 0.43 -4.14
C ILE A 57 2.13 -0.23 -4.21
N LEU A 58 1.95 -1.40 -3.63
CA LEU A 58 0.69 -2.15 -3.67
C LEU A 58 -0.01 -2.15 -2.31
N GLN A 59 0.54 -1.45 -1.33
CA GLN A 59 0.02 -1.43 0.04
C GLN A 59 -1.17 -0.47 0.18
N SER A 60 -2.19 -0.93 0.89
CA SER A 60 -3.33 -0.18 1.39
C SER A 60 -3.55 -0.59 2.84
N SER A 61 -4.04 0.31 3.69
CA SER A 61 -4.33 -0.02 5.09
C SER A 61 -5.81 -0.36 5.24
N VAL A 62 -6.14 -1.66 5.18
CA VAL A 62 -7.54 -2.13 5.09
C VAL A 62 -8.05 -2.87 6.31
N GLY A 63 -7.32 -2.79 7.42
CA GLY A 63 -7.63 -3.50 8.65
C GLY A 63 -6.68 -4.66 8.89
N PHE A 64 -7.18 -5.76 9.47
CA PHE A 64 -6.31 -6.86 9.83
C PHE A 64 -6.99 -8.22 9.77
N ILE A 65 -6.17 -9.26 9.64
CA ILE A 65 -6.64 -10.64 9.56
C ILE A 65 -7.09 -11.17 10.93
N ASP A 66 -8.30 -11.75 10.97
CA ASP A 66 -8.80 -12.51 12.12
C ASP A 66 -8.43 -13.98 11.96
N GLY A 67 -7.51 -14.44 12.81
CA GLY A 67 -7.05 -15.81 12.88
C GLY A 67 -5.59 -15.93 13.35
N PRO A 68 -5.07 -17.16 13.50
CA PRO A 68 -3.69 -17.38 13.94
C PRO A 68 -2.68 -16.91 12.89
N VAL A 69 -1.87 -15.90 13.22
CA VAL A 69 -0.82 -15.36 12.36
C VAL A 69 0.59 -15.55 12.90
N VAL A 70 1.56 -15.51 11.99
CA VAL A 70 2.99 -15.44 12.30
C VAL A 70 3.62 -14.30 11.50
N GLN A 71 4.60 -13.62 12.09
CA GLN A 71 5.37 -12.59 11.37
C GLN A 71 6.13 -13.25 10.21
N LYS A 72 6.10 -12.60 9.03
CA LYS A 72 6.81 -13.06 7.84
C LYS A 72 8.31 -12.86 7.99
N THR A 73 9.04 -13.80 7.43
CA THR A 73 10.50 -13.73 7.23
C THR A 73 10.87 -13.75 5.74
N PHE A 74 9.87 -13.85 4.87
CA PHE A 74 9.99 -13.90 3.42
C PHE A 74 8.78 -13.20 2.76
N PRO A 75 8.95 -12.51 1.61
CA PRO A 75 10.21 -12.23 0.92
C PRO A 75 11.06 -11.19 1.65
N VAL A 76 10.46 -10.51 2.63
CA VAL A 76 11.09 -9.49 3.46
C VAL A 76 10.93 -9.89 4.92
N ASN A 77 12.04 -9.91 5.65
CA ASN A 77 12.03 -9.79 7.09
C ASN A 77 12.19 -8.32 7.42
N GLN A 78 11.11 -7.65 7.84
CA GLN A 78 11.06 -6.20 7.99
C GLN A 78 12.12 -5.70 8.98
N ASP A 79 12.27 -6.36 10.13
CA ASP A 79 13.24 -5.96 11.16
C ASP A 79 14.68 -6.04 10.65
N MET A 80 14.99 -7.08 9.86
CA MET A 80 16.30 -7.22 9.23
C MET A 80 16.52 -6.20 8.11
N ALA A 81 15.50 -5.96 7.27
CA ALA A 81 15.58 -4.98 6.18
C ALA A 81 15.81 -3.58 6.73
N ASP A 82 15.07 -3.20 7.76
CA ASP A 82 15.13 -1.89 8.39
C ASP A 82 16.46 -1.68 9.13
N GLY A 83 16.93 -2.69 9.88
CA GLY A 83 18.24 -2.62 10.52
C GLY A 83 19.41 -2.53 9.54
N ALA A 84 19.35 -3.27 8.42
CA ALA A 84 20.36 -3.17 7.37
C ALA A 84 20.33 -1.82 6.66
N ALA A 85 19.14 -1.27 6.42
CA ALA A 85 18.94 0.03 5.81
C ALA A 85 19.43 1.16 6.72
N ASP A 86 19.14 1.11 8.02
CA ASP A 86 19.64 2.07 9.02
C ASP A 86 21.17 2.10 9.06
N ALA A 87 21.83 0.93 9.01
CA ALA A 87 23.29 0.83 9.05
C ALA A 87 24.00 1.54 7.89
N VAL A 88 23.31 1.72 6.75
CA VAL A 88 23.86 2.38 5.56
C VAL A 88 23.15 3.69 5.21
N GLY A 89 22.27 4.19 6.09
CA GLY A 89 21.52 5.43 5.86
C GLY A 89 20.48 5.34 4.72
N ALA A 90 20.00 4.13 4.40
CA ALA A 90 19.05 3.84 3.33
C ALA A 90 17.63 3.54 3.83
N ARG A 91 17.28 3.92 5.07
CA ARG A 91 15.97 3.64 5.69
C ARG A 91 14.79 4.00 4.79
N ARG A 92 14.88 5.18 4.15
CA ARG A 92 13.90 5.67 3.18
C ARG A 92 13.65 4.66 2.05
N LEU A 93 14.72 4.15 1.43
CA LEU A 93 14.61 3.18 0.32
C LEU A 93 13.97 1.86 0.78
N SER A 94 14.23 1.43 2.01
CA SER A 94 13.55 0.26 2.61
C SER A 94 12.06 0.49 2.72
N THR A 95 11.65 1.62 3.32
CA THR A 95 10.24 2.00 3.47
C THR A 95 9.53 2.13 2.12
N GLU A 96 10.17 2.76 1.14
CA GLU A 96 9.60 2.90 -0.21
C GLU A 96 9.39 1.55 -0.90
N SER A 97 10.32 0.62 -0.69
CA SER A 97 10.29 -0.70 -1.34
C SER A 97 9.31 -1.64 -0.65
N PHE A 98 9.27 -1.64 0.68
CA PHE A 98 8.64 -2.71 1.47
C PHE A 98 7.58 -2.23 2.47
N GLY A 99 7.35 -0.92 2.57
CA GLY A 99 6.53 -0.31 3.61
C GLY A 99 7.25 -0.22 4.95
N ASP A 100 6.55 0.27 5.96
CA ASP A 100 7.02 0.44 7.33
C ASP A 100 6.34 -0.51 8.33
N ALA A 101 5.23 -1.14 7.95
CA ALA A 101 4.51 -2.08 8.79
C ALA A 101 5.16 -3.49 8.85
N PRO A 102 5.14 -4.18 10.01
CA PRO A 102 5.48 -5.59 10.07
C PRO A 102 4.56 -6.43 9.21
N LYS A 103 5.11 -7.46 8.56
CA LYS A 103 4.37 -8.35 7.67
C LYS A 103 3.94 -9.63 8.39
N TYR A 104 2.74 -10.12 8.15
CA TYR A 104 2.16 -11.30 8.78
C TYR A 104 1.56 -12.26 7.75
N ALA A 105 1.76 -13.56 7.98
CA ALA A 105 1.15 -14.63 7.21
C ALA A 105 0.24 -15.48 8.11
N PRO A 106 -0.76 -16.16 7.53
CA PRO A 106 -1.44 -17.26 8.19
C PRO A 106 -0.43 -18.26 8.79
N ALA A 107 -0.62 -18.64 10.06
CA ALA A 107 0.22 -19.62 10.74
C ALA A 107 0.08 -21.04 10.17
N MET A 108 -1.00 -21.30 9.41
CA MET A 108 -1.27 -22.58 8.73
C MET A 108 -1.14 -23.81 9.65
N LYS A 109 -1.55 -23.66 10.92
CA LYS A 109 -1.38 -24.67 11.97
C LYS A 109 -2.61 -25.57 12.17
N ASP A 110 -3.74 -25.26 11.56
CA ASP A 110 -5.03 -25.94 11.80
C ASP A 110 -6.04 -25.71 10.64
N ASP A 111 -7.30 -26.09 10.87
CA ASP A 111 -8.44 -25.91 9.96
C ASP A 111 -9.19 -24.58 10.21
N SER A 112 -8.53 -23.56 10.80
CA SER A 112 -9.14 -22.26 11.10
C SER A 112 -9.64 -21.56 9.84
N LEU A 113 -10.79 -20.90 9.97
CA LEU A 113 -11.30 -19.99 8.96
C LEU A 113 -10.72 -18.60 9.22
N TYR A 114 -9.87 -18.14 8.31
CA TYR A 114 -9.36 -16.78 8.30
C TYR A 114 -10.42 -15.81 7.78
N ARG A 115 -10.65 -14.76 8.55
CA ARG A 115 -11.53 -13.63 8.17
C ARG A 115 -10.71 -12.35 8.09
N TRP A 116 -11.33 -11.30 7.59
CA TRP A 116 -10.77 -9.96 7.63
C TRP A 116 -11.65 -9.12 8.54
N VAL A 117 -11.01 -8.33 9.39
CA VAL A 117 -11.65 -7.31 10.22
C VAL A 117 -11.38 -5.99 9.53
N ASP A 118 -12.45 -5.29 9.15
CA ASP A 118 -12.32 -4.07 8.34
C ASP A 118 -11.64 -2.94 9.14
N TYR A 119 -11.21 -1.89 8.45
CA TYR A 119 -10.45 -0.80 9.04
C TYR A 119 -11.13 -0.19 10.27
N ASP A 120 -12.46 -0.07 10.28
CA ASP A 120 -13.26 0.58 11.31
C ASP A 120 -13.88 -0.37 12.34
N GLU A 121 -13.53 -1.65 12.29
CA GLU A 121 -14.02 -2.67 13.20
C GLU A 121 -13.04 -2.94 14.36
N ASP A 122 -13.58 -3.34 15.51
CA ASP A 122 -12.75 -3.74 16.66
C ASP A 122 -11.84 -4.92 16.29
N GLY A 123 -10.52 -4.72 16.38
CA GLY A 123 -9.53 -5.71 15.97
C GLY A 123 -9.05 -5.56 14.53
N GLY A 124 -9.51 -4.52 13.81
CA GLY A 124 -8.98 -4.13 12.51
C GLY A 124 -7.56 -3.55 12.59
N LEU A 125 -7.07 -3.17 13.77
CA LEU A 125 -5.70 -2.70 13.94
C LEU A 125 -4.73 -3.87 14.08
N ALA A 126 -3.66 -3.87 13.28
CA ALA A 126 -2.60 -4.85 13.48
C ALA A 126 -1.83 -4.58 14.80
N PRO A 127 -1.08 -5.58 15.30
CA PRO A 127 -0.30 -5.42 16.52
C PRO A 127 0.67 -4.24 16.46
N GLY A 128 0.45 -3.26 17.35
CA GLY A 128 1.31 -2.07 17.47
C GLY A 128 0.92 -0.88 16.61
N GLN A 129 -0.15 -0.98 15.82
CA GLN A 129 -0.72 0.12 15.04
C GLN A 129 -1.83 0.86 15.80
N GLY A 130 -2.11 2.09 15.36
CA GLY A 130 -3.13 2.98 15.91
C GLY A 130 -4.25 3.25 14.89
N PRO A 131 -5.37 3.86 15.32
CA PRO A 131 -6.50 4.17 14.44
C PRO A 131 -6.15 5.06 13.24
N GLU A 132 -5.03 5.79 13.31
CA GLU A 132 -4.54 6.63 12.21
C GLU A 132 -3.94 5.85 11.04
N THR A 133 -3.62 4.56 11.20
CA THR A 133 -2.96 3.77 10.14
C THR A 133 -3.96 3.03 9.28
N GLU A 134 -5.07 2.56 9.84
CA GLU A 134 -6.13 1.87 9.08
C GLU A 134 -7.17 2.86 8.59
N VAL A 135 -7.20 3.08 7.27
CA VAL A 135 -7.89 4.23 6.67
C VAL A 135 -8.81 3.88 5.49
N THR A 136 -8.69 2.68 4.94
CA THR A 136 -9.43 2.23 3.74
C THR A 136 -10.32 1.04 4.08
N SER A 137 -11.60 1.05 3.70
CA SER A 137 -12.44 -0.13 3.81
C SER A 137 -12.05 -1.17 2.77
N ILE A 138 -11.93 -2.42 3.19
CA ILE A 138 -11.67 -3.53 2.27
C ILE A 138 -12.77 -3.67 1.20
N HIS A 139 -14.01 -3.28 1.52
CA HIS A 139 -15.14 -3.33 0.61
C HIS A 139 -15.09 -2.21 -0.44
N ASP A 140 -14.66 -1.00 -0.05
CA ASP A 140 -14.47 0.09 -1.00
C ASP A 140 -13.23 -0.14 -1.88
N LEU A 141 -12.17 -0.74 -1.33
CA LEU A 141 -11.03 -1.22 -2.13
C LEU A 141 -11.48 -2.27 -3.15
N ALA A 142 -12.26 -3.27 -2.73
CA ALA A 142 -12.80 -4.29 -3.63
C ALA A 142 -13.65 -3.66 -4.74
N ARG A 143 -14.45 -2.65 -4.41
CA ARG A 143 -15.26 -1.90 -5.36
C ARG A 143 -14.40 -1.15 -6.37
N SER A 144 -13.37 -0.43 -5.89
CA SER A 144 -12.39 0.29 -6.72
C SER A 144 -11.71 -0.64 -7.73
N LEU A 145 -11.42 -1.88 -7.34
CA LEU A 145 -10.77 -2.89 -8.17
C LEU A 145 -11.69 -3.53 -9.22
N SER A 146 -13.01 -3.53 -9.02
CA SER A 146 -13.90 -4.47 -9.71
C SER A 146 -15.16 -3.87 -10.33
N GLU A 147 -15.58 -2.66 -9.98
CA GLU A 147 -16.79 -2.04 -10.51
C GLU A 147 -16.44 -1.00 -11.59
N PRO A 148 -16.67 -1.28 -12.89
CA PRO A 148 -16.51 -0.28 -13.93
C PRO A 148 -17.48 0.90 -13.70
N PRO A 149 -17.08 2.15 -13.99
CA PRO A 149 -15.85 2.59 -14.65
C PRO A 149 -14.72 2.96 -13.66
N LEU A 150 -14.72 2.40 -12.44
CA LEU A 150 -13.66 2.70 -11.47
C LEU A 150 -12.34 2.15 -12.03
N ASP A 151 -11.48 3.05 -12.47
CA ASP A 151 -10.15 2.74 -12.95
C ASP A 151 -9.30 2.36 -11.73
N PHE A 152 -8.81 1.12 -11.68
CA PHE A 152 -7.78 0.75 -10.72
C PHE A 152 -6.61 1.74 -10.81
N THR A 153 -6.03 2.07 -9.65
CA THR A 153 -5.36 3.33 -9.33
C THR A 153 -4.19 3.75 -10.22
N GLU A 154 -3.51 2.83 -10.91
CA GLU A 154 -2.23 3.16 -11.56
C GLU A 154 -2.34 3.69 -13.00
N TRP A 155 -3.53 3.76 -13.60
CA TRP A 155 -3.68 4.37 -14.94
C TRP A 155 -3.26 5.85 -14.96
N TYR A 156 -3.41 6.55 -13.82
CA TYR A 156 -3.07 7.97 -13.66
C TYR A 156 -1.84 8.24 -12.77
N PHE A 157 -1.34 7.22 -12.05
CA PHE A 157 -0.17 7.29 -11.17
C PHE A 157 0.91 6.28 -11.56
N PRO A 158 1.38 6.23 -12.81
CA PRO A 158 2.43 5.27 -13.13
C PRO A 158 3.64 5.58 -12.24
N SER A 159 4.25 4.57 -11.62
CA SER A 159 5.61 4.67 -11.05
C SER A 159 6.62 5.37 -11.98
N ARG A 160 6.34 5.35 -13.29
CA ARG A 160 6.98 6.22 -14.29
C ARG A 160 6.95 7.70 -13.93
N LEU A 161 5.82 8.27 -13.51
CA LEU A 161 5.73 9.67 -13.09
C LEU A 161 6.68 9.96 -11.93
N ALA A 162 6.71 9.11 -10.91
CA ALA A 162 7.65 9.23 -9.79
C ALA A 162 9.11 9.11 -10.27
N THR A 163 9.41 8.17 -11.17
CA THR A 163 10.74 8.01 -11.80
C THR A 163 11.13 9.25 -12.60
N GLU A 164 10.21 9.83 -13.36
CA GLU A 164 10.44 11.04 -14.17
C GLU A 164 10.55 12.31 -13.31
N MET A 165 9.90 12.34 -12.14
CA MET A 165 10.07 13.40 -11.15
C MET A 165 11.43 13.30 -10.47
N ALA A 166 11.84 12.09 -10.05
CA ALA A 166 13.13 11.84 -9.43
C ALA A 166 14.33 12.12 -10.37
N LEU A 167 14.18 11.81 -11.67
CA LEU A 167 15.19 12.12 -12.69
C LEU A 167 15.17 13.59 -13.14
N GLY A 168 14.12 14.34 -12.81
CA GLY A 168 14.02 15.78 -13.06
C GLY A 168 14.12 16.17 -14.55
N GLN A 169 14.98 17.15 -14.85
CA GLN A 169 15.33 17.52 -16.23
C GLN A 169 16.45 16.61 -16.74
N GLY A 170 16.20 15.90 -17.84
CA GLY A 170 17.11 14.89 -18.40
C GLY A 170 16.60 13.45 -18.34
N GLY A 171 15.40 13.23 -17.77
CA GLY A 171 14.71 11.94 -17.82
C GLY A 171 14.34 11.51 -19.26
N PRO A 172 14.05 10.21 -19.48
CA PRO A 172 13.77 9.66 -20.81
C PRO A 172 12.64 10.35 -21.58
N THR A 173 11.71 11.02 -20.87
CA THR A 173 10.59 11.76 -21.51
C THR A 173 10.77 13.26 -21.58
N ASP A 174 11.90 13.82 -21.14
CA ASP A 174 12.09 15.27 -21.14
C ASP A 174 12.00 15.89 -22.54
N SER A 175 12.43 15.14 -23.56
CA SER A 175 12.25 15.49 -24.99
C SER A 175 10.78 15.53 -25.43
N HIS A 176 9.87 14.87 -24.71
CA HIS A 176 8.44 14.79 -25.00
C HIS A 176 7.60 15.80 -24.20
N ARG A 177 8.20 16.58 -23.29
CA ARG A 177 7.50 17.62 -22.53
C ARG A 177 7.25 18.86 -23.39
N LEU A 178 6.00 19.06 -23.81
CA LEU A 178 5.57 20.23 -24.58
C LEU A 178 5.72 21.55 -23.80
N TYR A 179 5.42 21.54 -22.50
CA TYR A 179 5.48 22.73 -21.64
C TYR A 179 6.40 22.51 -20.44
N ARG A 180 7.71 22.57 -20.68
CA ARG A 180 8.72 22.42 -19.63
C ARG A 180 8.56 23.51 -18.57
N GLY A 181 8.40 23.10 -17.32
CA GLY A 181 8.25 24.02 -16.19
C GLY A 181 6.90 24.76 -16.14
N ALA A 182 5.86 24.30 -16.84
CA ALA A 182 4.54 24.94 -16.81
C ALA A 182 3.90 25.01 -15.41
N TYR A 183 4.29 24.07 -14.53
CA TYR A 183 3.86 24.06 -13.13
C TYR A 183 4.56 25.15 -12.30
N ARG A 184 5.69 25.69 -12.76
CA ARG A 184 6.50 26.62 -11.95
C ARG A 184 5.76 27.92 -11.71
N GLY A 185 5.68 28.33 -10.45
CA GLY A 185 4.94 29.51 -10.04
C GLY A 185 3.42 29.39 -10.20
N ARG A 186 2.89 28.20 -10.47
CA ARG A 186 1.45 27.90 -10.41
C ARG A 186 1.12 27.30 -9.05
N PRO A 187 -0.02 27.68 -8.44
CA PRO A 187 -0.49 27.00 -7.24
C PRO A 187 -0.53 25.49 -7.49
N THR A 188 0.20 24.75 -6.67
CA THR A 188 0.30 23.29 -6.75
C THR A 188 0.04 22.72 -5.36
N LEU A 189 -0.69 21.61 -5.31
CA LEU A 189 -0.91 20.84 -4.09
C LEU A 189 -0.33 19.44 -4.31
N THR A 190 0.63 19.07 -3.47
CA THR A 190 1.29 17.76 -3.49
C THR A 190 0.93 16.99 -2.23
N PHE A 191 0.55 15.73 -2.37
CA PHE A 191 0.32 14.82 -1.25
C PHE A 191 1.48 13.85 -1.13
N THR A 192 1.91 13.57 0.10
CA THR A 192 2.97 12.61 0.39
C THR A 192 2.48 11.67 1.49
N ALA A 193 2.24 10.42 1.12
CA ALA A 193 1.93 9.34 2.05
C ALA A 193 3.16 8.97 2.90
N GLN A 194 2.93 8.40 4.07
CA GLN A 194 3.99 7.88 4.93
C GLN A 194 4.64 6.63 4.32
N GLY A 195 3.80 5.70 3.81
CA GLY A 195 4.22 4.48 3.14
C GLY A 195 4.23 4.59 1.61
N GLY A 196 4.95 3.69 0.94
CA GLY A 196 5.04 3.61 -0.52
C GLY A 196 6.13 4.50 -1.14
N ILE A 197 6.09 4.69 -2.47
CA ILE A 197 7.09 5.51 -3.17
C ILE A 197 6.93 6.98 -2.78
N VAL A 198 7.88 7.48 -2.00
CA VAL A 198 8.01 8.89 -1.65
C VAL A 198 8.87 9.57 -2.72
N ALA A 199 8.25 10.32 -3.63
CA ALA A 199 8.99 11.28 -4.45
C ALA A 199 9.19 12.56 -3.63
N ASP A 200 10.37 13.18 -3.71
CA ASP A 200 10.56 14.49 -3.11
C ASP A 200 9.57 15.48 -3.75
N PRO A 201 8.77 16.21 -2.95
CA PRO A 201 7.84 17.17 -3.50
C PRO A 201 8.62 18.25 -4.27
N PRO A 202 8.04 18.85 -5.32
CA PRO A 202 8.71 19.92 -6.05
C PRO A 202 9.14 21.06 -5.14
N GLU A 203 10.41 21.46 -5.23
CA GLU A 203 10.95 22.67 -4.60
C GLU A 203 10.43 23.91 -5.35
N ASP A 204 9.17 24.29 -5.08
CA ASP A 204 8.53 25.49 -5.61
C ASP A 204 7.79 26.23 -4.48
N PRO A 205 8.02 27.52 -4.24
CA PRO A 205 7.26 28.31 -3.28
C PRO A 205 5.74 28.35 -3.52
N ALA A 206 5.29 28.08 -4.75
CA ALA A 206 3.88 27.97 -5.11
C ALA A 206 3.30 26.56 -4.86
N ASN A 207 4.14 25.59 -4.45
CA ASN A 207 3.71 24.25 -4.06
C ASN A 207 3.44 24.19 -2.56
N ARG A 208 2.26 23.69 -2.18
CA ARG A 208 1.99 23.22 -0.82
C ARG A 208 2.08 21.71 -0.80
N THR A 209 2.89 21.20 0.12
CA THR A 209 2.94 19.76 0.41
C THR A 209 2.10 19.45 1.63
N VAL A 210 1.25 18.42 1.52
CA VAL A 210 0.49 17.84 2.63
C VAL A 210 1.03 16.44 2.88
N PHE A 211 1.59 16.24 4.06
CA PHE A 211 1.99 14.92 4.54
C PHE A 211 0.78 14.17 5.10
N LEU A 212 0.62 12.91 4.73
CA LEU A 212 -0.47 12.03 5.12
C LEU A 212 0.08 10.94 6.06
N PRO A 213 0.12 11.18 7.39
CA PRO A 213 0.59 10.19 8.34
C PRO A 213 -0.33 8.96 8.34
N GLY A 214 0.25 7.76 8.45
CA GLY A 214 -0.49 6.49 8.46
C GLY A 214 -0.98 5.99 7.10
N TYR A 215 -0.95 6.83 6.04
CA TYR A 215 -1.37 6.42 4.71
C TYR A 215 -0.26 5.59 4.03
N ASN A 216 -0.65 4.48 3.41
CA ASN A 216 0.14 3.75 2.44
C ASN A 216 -0.13 4.26 1.00
N HIS A 217 0.55 3.66 0.02
CA HIS A 217 0.55 4.16 -1.35
C HIS A 217 -0.85 4.28 -1.96
N LEU A 218 -1.68 3.25 -1.79
CA LEU A 218 -3.02 3.20 -2.38
C LEU A 218 -4.02 4.06 -1.62
N ASP A 219 -3.80 4.30 -0.32
CA ASP A 219 -4.74 5.04 0.53
C ASP A 219 -4.92 6.50 0.12
N ALA A 220 -3.93 7.08 -0.58
CA ALA A 220 -4.06 8.41 -1.17
C ALA A 220 -5.25 8.51 -2.16
N LEU A 221 -5.77 7.38 -2.63
CA LEU A 221 -6.90 7.28 -3.56
C LEU A 221 -8.08 6.48 -3.00
N THR A 222 -7.84 5.64 -1.99
CA THR A 222 -8.84 4.68 -1.48
C THR A 222 -9.33 4.98 -0.07
N ALA A 223 -8.68 5.88 0.68
CA ALA A 223 -9.05 6.17 2.05
C ALA A 223 -10.53 6.60 2.17
N ASN A 224 -11.18 6.11 3.21
CA ASN A 224 -12.60 6.29 3.44
C ASN A 224 -12.92 7.69 3.95
N ALA A 225 -14.02 8.28 3.49
CA ALA A 225 -14.44 9.64 3.86
C ALA A 225 -14.47 9.89 5.38
N ARG A 226 -14.71 8.84 6.17
CA ARG A 226 -14.67 8.85 7.63
C ARG A 226 -13.52 7.99 8.12
N GLN A 227 -12.57 8.61 8.83
CA GLN A 227 -11.42 7.95 9.40
C GLN A 227 -11.71 7.46 10.83
N ASN A 228 -10.97 6.47 11.31
CA ASN A 228 -11.09 5.94 12.68
C ASN A 228 -10.73 6.96 13.77
N THR A 229 -9.96 7.98 13.40
CA THR A 229 -9.66 9.13 14.25
C THR A 229 -10.88 10.04 14.47
N GLY A 230 -11.96 9.85 13.71
CA GLY A 230 -13.15 10.70 13.69
C GLY A 230 -13.04 11.91 12.76
N GLU A 231 -11.86 12.14 12.18
CA GLU A 231 -11.58 13.21 11.22
C GLU A 231 -12.06 12.83 9.81
N PRO A 232 -12.34 13.82 8.93
CA PRO A 232 -12.59 13.56 7.52
C PRO A 232 -11.31 13.13 6.80
N GLU A 233 -11.47 12.42 5.68
CA GLU A 233 -10.38 12.00 4.79
C GLU A 233 -9.55 13.19 4.29
N ALA A 234 -8.23 13.06 4.34
CA ALA A 234 -7.31 14.19 4.24
C ALA A 234 -7.12 14.72 2.80
N VAL A 235 -7.05 13.86 1.79
CA VAL A 235 -6.82 14.21 0.39
C VAL A 235 -7.99 15.02 -0.15
N SER A 236 -9.21 14.50 -0.08
CA SER A 236 -10.42 15.16 -0.55
C SER A 236 -10.68 16.48 0.21
N THR A 237 -10.44 16.49 1.53
CA THR A 237 -10.58 17.72 2.34
C THR A 237 -9.62 18.81 1.89
N ASN A 238 -8.34 18.48 1.69
CA ASN A 238 -7.34 19.45 1.24
C ASN A 238 -7.56 19.86 -0.22
N LEU A 239 -7.95 18.93 -1.11
CA LEU A 239 -8.30 19.23 -2.50
C LEU A 239 -9.47 20.20 -2.59
N ALA A 240 -10.54 19.98 -1.81
CA ALA A 240 -11.69 20.87 -1.76
C ALA A 240 -11.29 22.27 -1.26
N GLY A 241 -10.47 22.35 -0.21
CA GLY A 241 -9.94 23.62 0.30
C GLY A 241 -9.07 24.36 -0.72
N PHE A 242 -8.22 23.63 -1.45
CA PHE A 242 -7.37 24.18 -2.50
C PHE A 242 -8.19 24.69 -3.68
N ALA A 243 -9.21 23.94 -4.13
CA ALA A 243 -10.11 24.36 -5.20
C ALA A 243 -10.90 25.62 -4.83
N ALA A 244 -11.33 25.75 -3.57
CA ALA A 244 -12.11 26.89 -3.11
C ALA A 244 -11.29 28.18 -2.97
N THR A 245 -10.02 28.07 -2.56
CA THR A 245 -9.20 29.23 -2.20
C THR A 245 -8.12 29.58 -3.22
N GLY A 246 -7.71 28.62 -4.06
CA GLY A 246 -6.63 28.76 -5.03
C GLY A 246 -5.28 29.15 -4.41
N ARG A 247 -5.16 29.04 -3.08
CA ARG A 247 -3.95 29.38 -2.33
C ARG A 247 -3.23 28.08 -1.98
N PRO A 248 -1.89 28.04 -2.09
CA PRO A 248 -1.11 27.07 -1.33
C PRO A 248 -1.44 27.27 0.15
#